data_AF-A0A673IM84-F1
#
_entry.id   AF-A0A673IM84-F1
#
_cell.length_a   1.000
_cell.length_b   1.000
_cell.length_c   1.000
_cell.angle_alpha   90.00
_cell.angle_beta   90.00
_cell.angle_gamma   90.00
#
_symmetry.space_group_name_H-M   'P 1'
#
loop_
_entity.id
_entity.type
_entity.pdbx_description
1 polymer ?
#
loop_
_entity_poly.entity_id
_entity_poly.type
_entity_poly.pdbx_seq_one_letter_code
_entity_poly.pdbx_strand_id
1 'polypeptide(L)'
;MLNFPLYIVCCVTVLLGCALANLTFAKQGQKRLCDTSLMISSDFSASPDTDAEGNGNIHNRSLSAWTWIPKISPHRIPQVNFEAQCNSEYCTFPSGMDTRLNSLPIYQDILVLKQDKEDRKCFRATFERVIVGCTCVWAKTS
;
A
#
# COMPACT_ATOMS: atom_id res chain seq x y z
N MET A 1 -25.51 -1.22 -68.68
CA MET A 1 -25.21 0.04 -67.97
C MET A 1 -25.16 -0.29 -66.48
N LEU A 2 -23.96 -0.27 -65.89
CA LEU A 2 -23.72 -0.69 -64.51
C LEU A 2 -24.48 0.22 -63.55
N ASN A 3 -25.21 -0.40 -62.62
CA ASN A 3 -26.14 0.22 -61.68
C ASN A 3 -25.36 1.01 -60.59
N PHE A 4 -24.78 2.14 -61.00
CA PHE A 4 -24.05 3.10 -60.18
C PHE A 4 -24.71 3.44 -58.82
N PRO A 5 -26.04 3.65 -58.72
CA PRO A 5 -26.66 3.97 -57.43
C PRO A 5 -26.59 2.81 -56.43
N LEU A 6 -26.62 1.56 -56.90
CA LEU A 6 -26.58 0.39 -56.03
C LEU A 6 -25.19 0.23 -55.38
N TYR A 7 -24.13 0.56 -56.12
CA TYR A 7 -22.76 0.49 -55.62
C TYR A 7 -22.48 1.55 -54.55
N ILE A 8 -22.98 2.77 -54.76
CA ILE A 8 -22.84 3.88 -53.79
C ILE A 8 -23.59 3.55 -52.50
N VAL A 9 -24.82 3.04 -52.58
CA VAL A 9 -25.61 2.66 -51.40
C VAL A 9 -24.91 1.56 -50.61
N CYS A 10 -24.35 0.55 -51.28
CA CYS A 10 -23.60 -0.52 -50.63
C CYS A 10 -22.32 0.00 -49.94
N CYS A 11 -21.61 0.93 -50.58
CA CYS A 11 -20.40 1.50 -50.00
C CYS A 11 -20.69 2.33 -48.74
N VAL A 12 -21.78 3.12 -48.76
CA VAL A 12 -22.21 3.94 -47.61
C VAL A 12 -22.67 3.07 -46.44
N THR A 13 -23.42 1.99 -46.71
CA THR A 13 -23.89 1.09 -45.63
C THR A 13 -22.75 0.31 -44.99
N VAL A 14 -21.76 -0.12 -45.78
CA VAL A 14 -20.54 -0.78 -45.26
C VAL A 14 -19.71 0.20 -44.42
N LEU A 15 -19.52 1.45 -44.88
CA LEU A 15 -18.78 2.47 -44.15
C LEU A 15 -19.46 2.85 -42.83
N LEU A 16 -20.79 3.01 -42.82
CA LEU A 16 -21.55 3.25 -41.59
C LEU A 16 -21.43 2.06 -40.63
N GLY A 17 -21.54 0.83 -41.14
CA GLY A 17 -21.38 -0.39 -40.34
C GLY A 17 -19.99 -0.48 -39.70
N CYS A 18 -18.93 -0.19 -40.45
CA CYS A 18 -17.56 -0.15 -39.93
C CYS A 18 -17.34 0.96 -38.90
N ALA A 19 -17.92 2.15 -39.10
CA ALA A 19 -17.82 3.24 -38.14
C ALA A 19 -18.53 2.90 -36.81
N LEU A 20 -19.73 2.30 -36.88
CA LEU A 20 -20.47 1.86 -35.70
C LEU A 20 -19.78 0.70 -34.95
N ALA A 21 -19.15 -0.23 -35.68
CA ALA A 21 -18.38 -1.31 -35.07
C ALA A 21 -17.11 -0.81 -34.34
N ASN A 22 -16.42 0.20 -34.88
CA ASN A 22 -15.28 0.81 -34.20
C ASN A 22 -15.70 1.55 -32.91
N LEU A 23 -16.88 2.19 -32.91
CA LEU A 23 -17.43 2.87 -31.72
C LEU A 23 -17.81 1.88 -30.61
N THR A 24 -18.31 0.69 -30.94
CA THR A 24 -18.59 -0.36 -29.94
C THR A 24 -17.31 -1.00 -29.42
N PHE A 25 -16.30 -1.20 -30.27
CA PHE A 25 -15.02 -1.77 -29.88
C PHE A 25 -14.19 -0.83 -28.99
N ALA A 26 -14.20 0.48 -29.27
CA ALA A 26 -13.52 1.48 -28.43
C ALA A 26 -14.13 1.61 -27.02
N LYS A 27 -15.37 1.16 -26.83
CA LYS A 27 -16.07 1.13 -25.53
C LYS A 27 -15.90 -0.17 -24.77
N GLN A 28 -15.36 -1.22 -25.40
CA GLN A 28 -14.96 -2.43 -24.70
C GLN A 28 -13.58 -2.22 -24.08
N GLY A 29 -13.51 -1.21 -23.20
CA GLY A 29 -12.45 -1.13 -22.21
C GLY A 29 -12.44 -2.48 -21.51
N GLN A 30 -11.37 -3.23 -21.77
CA GLN A 30 -11.14 -4.56 -21.22
C GLN A 30 -11.34 -4.45 -19.71
N LYS A 31 -12.46 -4.97 -19.18
CA LYS A 31 -12.63 -5.09 -17.73
C LYS A 31 -11.40 -5.84 -17.26
N ARG A 32 -10.48 -5.15 -16.58
CA ARG A 32 -9.32 -5.78 -15.97
C ARG A 32 -9.86 -6.72 -14.91
N LEU A 33 -10.07 -7.97 -15.31
CA LEU A 33 -10.33 -9.05 -14.39
C LEU A 33 -9.10 -9.13 -13.48
N CYS A 34 -9.28 -9.23 -12.16
CA CYS A 34 -8.13 -9.42 -11.28
C CYS A 34 -7.38 -10.68 -11.72
N ASP A 35 -6.06 -10.56 -11.97
CA ASP A 35 -5.26 -11.63 -12.61
C ASP A 35 -5.27 -12.95 -11.83
N THR A 36 -5.49 -12.90 -10.51
CA THR A 36 -5.45 -14.06 -9.61
C THR A 36 -6.42 -13.88 -8.45
N SER A 37 -7.14 -14.94 -8.10
CA SER A 37 -7.98 -14.98 -6.90
C SER A 37 -7.13 -15.36 -5.68
N LEU A 38 -7.19 -14.55 -4.63
CA LEU A 38 -6.48 -14.79 -3.37
C LEU A 38 -7.53 -15.21 -2.34
N MET A 39 -7.57 -16.50 -2.01
CA MET A 39 -8.45 -17.03 -0.97
C MET A 39 -7.74 -16.92 0.37
N ILE A 40 -8.21 -16.01 1.23
CA ILE A 40 -7.78 -15.94 2.62
C ILE A 40 -8.62 -16.94 3.39
N SER A 41 -7.96 -17.92 3.98
CA SER A 41 -8.64 -18.96 4.75
C SER A 41 -9.30 -18.36 5.98
N SER A 42 -10.51 -18.82 6.31
CA SER A 42 -11.27 -18.31 7.45
C SER A 42 -10.68 -18.68 8.81
N ASP A 43 -9.76 -19.65 8.85
CA ASP A 43 -8.95 -20.01 10.01
C ASP A 43 -7.68 -19.14 10.14
N PHE A 44 -7.44 -18.21 9.21
CA PHE A 44 -6.47 -17.14 9.38
C PHE A 44 -6.93 -16.23 10.53
N SER A 45 -6.57 -16.66 11.73
CA SER A 45 -6.55 -15.84 12.92
C SER A 45 -5.20 -15.15 12.90
N ALA A 46 -5.20 -13.81 12.85
CA ALA A 46 -4.10 -13.10 13.48
C ALA A 46 -4.02 -13.67 14.89
N SER A 47 -2.87 -14.26 15.28
CA SER A 47 -2.68 -14.69 16.65
C SER A 47 -3.12 -13.52 17.52
N PRO A 48 -4.08 -13.69 18.45
CA PRO A 48 -4.40 -12.61 19.38
C PRO A 48 -3.08 -12.14 19.94
N ASP A 49 -2.83 -10.83 19.89
CA ASP A 49 -1.61 -10.17 20.31
C ASP A 49 -1.39 -10.39 21.82
N THR A 50 -1.10 -11.63 22.23
CA THR A 50 -0.50 -11.92 23.53
C THR A 50 1.00 -11.58 23.50
N ASP A 51 1.55 -11.28 22.30
CA ASP A 51 2.96 -10.95 22.08
C ASP A 51 3.22 -9.46 21.75
N ALA A 52 2.19 -8.66 21.39
CA ALA A 52 2.30 -7.20 21.58
C ALA A 52 2.41 -6.84 23.08
N GLU A 53 2.00 -7.78 23.93
CA GLU A 53 2.13 -7.77 25.39
C GLU A 53 3.51 -8.27 25.89
N GLY A 54 4.51 -8.46 25.00
CA GLY A 54 5.84 -8.92 25.41
C GLY A 54 6.63 -7.91 26.26
N ASN A 55 6.28 -6.61 26.22
CA ASN A 55 6.87 -5.59 27.09
C ASN A 55 6.07 -4.27 27.07
N GLY A 56 4.73 -4.31 27.02
CA GLY A 56 3.76 -3.31 26.51
C GLY A 56 4.05 -1.78 26.60
N ASN A 57 4.94 -1.32 27.48
CA ASN A 57 5.46 0.04 27.55
C ASN A 57 6.94 0.19 27.10
N ILE A 58 7.46 -0.71 26.27
CA ILE A 58 8.84 -0.68 25.75
C ILE A 58 9.18 0.66 25.08
N HIS A 59 8.20 1.23 24.38
CA HIS A 59 8.31 2.54 23.75
C HIS A 59 8.63 3.67 24.75
N ASN A 60 8.21 3.53 26.02
CA ASN A 60 8.51 4.47 27.10
C ASN A 60 9.76 4.10 27.92
N ARG A 61 10.13 2.83 27.97
CA ARG A 61 11.28 2.32 28.77
C ARG A 61 12.59 2.26 28.00
N SER A 62 12.53 2.37 26.68
CA SER A 62 13.72 2.43 25.83
C SER A 62 14.54 3.68 26.14
N LEU A 63 15.87 3.56 26.09
CA LEU A 63 16.79 4.71 26.11
C LEU A 63 16.55 5.64 24.91
N SER A 64 16.04 5.10 23.81
CA SER A 64 15.59 5.82 22.63
C SER A 64 14.08 5.71 22.52
N ALA A 65 13.35 6.29 23.47
CA ALA A 65 11.90 6.24 23.56
C ALA A 65 11.21 6.78 22.29
N TRP A 66 9.99 6.28 22.01
CA TRP A 66 9.20 6.69 20.86
C TRP A 66 7.70 6.79 21.16
N THR A 67 6.99 7.51 20.30
CA THR A 67 5.53 7.62 20.30
C THR A 67 4.96 6.90 19.08
N TRP A 68 3.80 6.27 19.22
CA TRP A 68 3.10 5.63 18.11
C TRP A 68 2.23 6.62 17.35
N ILE A 69 2.46 6.73 16.05
CA ILE A 69 1.72 7.62 15.14
C ILE A 69 0.85 6.76 14.22
N PRO A 70 -0.49 6.89 14.27
CA PRO A 70 -1.37 6.16 13.36
C PRO A 70 -1.25 6.71 11.93
N LYS A 71 -1.02 5.80 10.98
CA LYS A 71 -0.97 6.05 9.54
C LYS A 71 -2.16 5.38 8.87
N ILE A 72 -3.15 6.19 8.52
CA ILE A 72 -4.43 5.73 7.96
C ILE A 72 -4.38 5.78 6.43
N SER A 73 -4.68 4.66 5.78
CA SER A 73 -4.84 4.54 4.33
C SER A 73 -6.13 3.76 4.02
N PRO A 74 -7.24 4.46 3.69
CA PRO A 74 -8.57 3.85 3.53
C PRO A 74 -8.67 2.72 2.49
N HIS A 75 -7.76 2.69 1.53
CA HIS A 75 -7.75 1.75 0.41
C HIS A 75 -6.59 0.76 0.52
N ARG A 76 -6.20 0.41 1.74
CA ARG A 76 -5.11 -0.53 2.04
C ARG A 76 -5.52 -1.48 3.16
N ILE A 77 -5.03 -2.72 3.11
CA ILE A 77 -5.09 -3.67 4.22
C ILE A 77 -3.65 -3.90 4.74
N PRO A 78 -3.37 -3.71 6.04
CA PRO A 78 -4.25 -3.10 7.03
C PRO A 78 -4.47 -1.60 6.76
N GLN A 79 -5.65 -1.10 7.15
CA GLN A 79 -6.04 0.30 6.92
C GLN A 79 -5.26 1.25 7.82
N VAL A 80 -4.95 0.83 9.04
CA VAL A 80 -4.21 1.61 10.03
C VAL A 80 -2.91 0.88 10.35
N ASN A 81 -1.79 1.57 10.17
CA ASN A 81 -0.48 1.12 10.63
C ASN A 81 -0.01 2.08 11.72
N PHE A 82 0.53 1.58 12.82
CA PHE A 82 1.18 2.44 13.81
C PHE A 82 2.68 2.49 13.52
N GLU A 83 3.19 3.69 13.27
CA GLU A 83 4.63 3.92 13.05
C GLU A 83 5.24 4.62 14.26
N ALA A 84 6.44 4.19 14.65
CA ALA A 84 7.18 4.82 15.72
C ALA A 84 7.78 6.16 15.27
N GLN A 85 7.72 7.15 16.16
CA GLN A 85 8.44 8.42 16.04
C GLN A 85 9.34 8.59 17.26
N CYS A 86 10.66 8.67 17.05
CA CYS A 86 11.61 8.84 18.15
C CYS A 86 11.34 10.17 18.88
N ASN A 87 11.30 10.14 20.21
CA ASN A 87 10.95 11.30 21.02
C ASN A 87 12.11 12.31 21.14
N SER A 88 13.34 11.88 20.84
CA SER A 88 14.54 12.70 20.88
C SER A 88 15.52 12.27 19.80
N GLU A 89 16.43 13.16 19.42
CA GLU A 89 17.56 12.88 18.53
C GLU A 89 18.64 12.03 19.23
N TYR A 90 18.77 12.17 20.55
CA TYR A 90 19.80 11.49 21.34
C TYR A 90 19.18 10.47 22.29
N CYS A 91 19.99 9.58 22.84
CA CYS A 91 19.52 8.62 23.84
C CYS A 91 19.44 9.27 25.24
N THR A 92 18.42 8.88 25.99
CA THR A 92 18.15 9.39 27.34
C THR A 92 18.44 8.32 28.39
N PHE A 93 19.30 8.64 29.34
CA PHE A 93 19.54 7.86 30.55
C PHE A 93 18.87 8.53 31.75
N PRO A 94 18.73 7.84 32.90
CA PRO A 94 18.27 8.46 34.14
C PRO A 94 19.11 9.67 34.58
N SER A 95 20.39 9.71 34.19
CA SER A 95 21.31 10.84 34.45
C SER A 95 21.15 12.02 33.48
N GLY A 96 20.33 11.87 32.43
CA GLY A 96 20.17 12.84 31.36
C GLY A 96 20.49 12.28 29.97
N MET A 97 20.49 13.18 28.99
CA MET A 97 20.77 12.88 27.59
C MET A 97 22.27 12.69 27.34
N ASP A 98 22.63 11.70 26.51
CA ASP A 98 24.01 11.47 26.06
C ASP A 98 24.15 11.82 24.58
N THR A 99 24.83 12.93 24.27
CA THR A 99 25.01 13.41 22.89
C THR A 99 25.96 12.56 22.05
N ARG A 100 26.64 11.58 22.66
CA ARG A 100 27.48 10.61 21.94
C ARG A 100 26.64 9.46 21.34
N LEU A 101 25.37 9.36 21.71
CA LEU A 101 24.47 8.31 21.26
C LEU A 101 23.23 8.92 20.58
N ASN A 102 22.91 8.42 19.40
CA ASN A 102 21.75 8.86 18.62
C ASN A 102 20.60 7.87 18.75
N SER A 103 19.40 8.41 18.87
CA SER A 103 18.13 7.68 18.75
C SER A 103 17.76 7.61 17.26
N LEU A 104 17.77 6.41 16.68
CA LEU A 104 17.46 6.22 15.27
C LEU A 104 16.28 5.26 15.06
N PRO A 105 15.44 5.50 14.03
CA PRO A 105 14.32 4.63 13.70
C PRO A 105 14.78 3.26 13.19
N ILE A 106 14.03 2.22 13.55
CA ILE A 106 14.15 0.87 13.02
C ILE A 106 13.10 0.69 11.92
N TYR A 107 13.55 0.37 10.71
CA TYR A 107 12.68 0.15 9.57
C TYR A 107 12.39 -1.34 9.36
N GLN A 108 11.15 -1.65 8.99
CA GLN A 108 10.73 -2.98 8.58
C GLN A 108 9.90 -2.87 7.30
N ASP A 109 10.15 -3.74 6.33
CA ASP A 109 9.29 -3.84 5.15
C ASP A 109 8.18 -4.85 5.47
N ILE A 110 6.92 -4.42 5.34
CA ILE A 110 5.71 -5.22 5.60
C ILE A 110 4.89 -5.40 4.33
N LEU A 111 4.23 -6.54 4.20
CA LEU A 111 3.31 -6.79 3.08
C LEU A 111 1.99 -6.07 3.34
N VAL A 112 1.53 -5.30 2.36
CA VAL A 112 0.21 -4.65 2.37
C VAL A 112 -0.54 -4.94 1.08
N LEU A 113 -1.87 -4.94 1.17
CA LEU A 113 -2.74 -5.03 0.00
C LEU A 113 -3.31 -3.66 -0.31
N LYS A 114 -3.06 -3.12 -1.50
CA LYS A 114 -3.63 -1.85 -1.97
C LYS A 114 -4.80 -2.11 -2.90
N GLN A 115 -5.96 -1.56 -2.56
CA GLN A 115 -7.17 -1.67 -3.38
C GLN A 115 -7.01 -0.84 -4.65
N ASP A 116 -7.40 -1.41 -5.79
CA ASP A 116 -7.39 -0.71 -7.06
C ASP A 116 -8.44 0.43 -7.08
N LYS A 117 -8.14 1.51 -7.81
CA LYS A 117 -9.00 2.71 -7.86
C LYS A 117 -10.22 2.52 -8.76
N GLU A 118 -10.05 1.77 -9.85
CA GLU A 118 -11.07 1.56 -10.89
C GLU A 118 -11.92 0.33 -10.56
N ASP A 119 -11.29 -0.75 -10.09
CA ASP A 119 -11.99 -1.94 -9.61
C ASP A 119 -11.74 -2.17 -8.11
N ARG A 120 -12.69 -1.73 -7.28
CA ARG A 120 -12.64 -1.88 -5.82
C ARG A 120 -12.58 -3.34 -5.35
N LYS A 121 -12.78 -4.33 -6.23
CA LYS A 121 -12.64 -5.76 -5.89
C LYS A 121 -11.23 -6.28 -6.09
N CYS A 122 -10.37 -5.57 -6.82
CA CYS A 122 -8.99 -5.97 -7.06
C CYS A 122 -8.04 -5.33 -6.04
N PHE A 123 -7.03 -6.11 -5.66
CA PHE A 123 -5.95 -5.67 -4.77
C PHE A 123 -4.60 -5.98 -5.38
N ARG A 124 -3.62 -5.11 -5.09
CA ARG A 124 -2.22 -5.31 -5.42
C ARG A 124 -1.43 -5.54 -4.14
N ALA A 125 -0.71 -6.66 -4.08
CA ALA A 125 0.25 -6.93 -3.01
C ALA A 125 1.53 -6.12 -3.22
N THR A 126 1.94 -5.35 -2.21
CA THR A 126 3.15 -4.52 -2.24
C THR A 126 3.83 -4.50 -0.88
N PHE A 127 5.15 -4.33 -0.84
CA PHE A 127 5.85 -4.04 0.41
C PHE A 127 5.83 -2.54 0.71
N GLU A 128 5.52 -2.18 1.96
CA GLU A 128 5.66 -0.82 2.49
C GLU A 128 6.67 -0.82 3.63
N ARG A 129 7.55 0.18 3.63
CA ARG A 129 8.50 0.40 4.72
C ARG A 129 7.83 1.15 5.85
N VAL A 130 7.83 0.57 7.04
CA VAL A 130 7.28 1.16 8.27
C VAL A 130 8.35 1.29 9.34
N ILE A 131 8.14 2.20 10.29
CA ILE A 131 9.01 2.39 11.44
C ILE A 131 8.42 1.64 12.63
N VAL A 132 9.13 0.63 13.14
CA VAL A 132 8.60 -0.27 14.20
C VAL A 132 9.09 0.10 15.60
N GLY A 133 10.05 1.00 15.71
CA GLY A 133 10.61 1.45 16.98
C GLY A 133 11.81 2.35 16.77
N CYS A 134 12.47 2.72 17.86
CA CYS A 134 13.73 3.44 17.83
C CYS A 134 14.77 2.68 18.65
N THR A 135 16.02 2.75 18.20
CA THR A 135 17.18 2.15 18.89
C THR A 135 18.24 3.21 19.17
N CYS A 136 19.08 2.92 20.16
CA CYS A 136 20.19 3.76 20.58
C CYS A 136 21.50 3.27 19.94
N VAL A 137 22.20 4.14 19.24
CA VAL A 137 23.46 3.80 18.55
C VAL A 137 24.55 4.82 18.84
N TRP A 138 25.82 4.40 18.74
CA TRP A 138 26.93 5.35 18.79
C TRP A 138 26.87 6.33 17.62
N ALA A 139 27.03 7.62 17.92
CA ALA A 139 27.21 8.63 16.90
C ALA A 139 28.45 8.30 16.07
N LYS A 140 28.35 8.47 14.74
CA LYS A 140 29.53 8.33 13.88
C LYS A 140 30.56 9.36 14.31
N THR A 141 31.71 8.90 14.74
CA THR A 141 32.88 9.74 14.89
C THR A 141 33.39 10.03 13.47
N SER A 142 33.38 11.30 13.07
CA SER A 142 33.96 11.75 11.81
C SER A 142 35.46 11.50 11.76
#